data_AF-A0A0Q9NHP6-F1
#
_entry.id   AF-A0A0Q9NHP6-F1
#
_cell.length_a   1.000
_cell.length_b   1.000
_cell.length_c   1.000
_cell.angle_alpha   90.00
_cell.angle_beta   90.00
_cell.angle_gamma   90.00
#
_symmetry.space_group_name_H-M   'P 1'
#
loop_
_entity.id
_entity.type
_entity.pdbx_description
1 polymer ?
#
loop_
_entity_poly.entity_id
_entity_poly.type
_entity_poly.pdbx_seq_one_letter_code
_entity_poly.pdbx_strand_id
1 'polypeptide(L)' 'MAADTHALSVLKLSTGHLEKIEQLQGRMLALGEEQLEVERRQLEAQDTQNVLAWLQLQQAQGHAPDPTLVDLVRRRLRI' A
#
# COMPACT_ATOMS: atom_id res chain seq x y z
N MET A 1 5.93 48.18 -21.81
CA MET A 1 4.59 47.66 -22.15
C MET A 1 4.66 46.28 -22.81
N ALA A 2 5.14 46.09 -24.04
CA ALA A 2 5.17 44.76 -24.69
C ALA A 2 6.03 43.70 -23.97
N ALA A 3 7.19 44.11 -23.42
CA ALA A 3 8.06 43.23 -22.63
C ALA A 3 7.40 42.80 -21.29
N ASP A 4 6.65 43.69 -20.65
CA ASP A 4 5.94 43.41 -19.40
C ASP A 4 4.77 42.44 -19.62
N THR A 5 4.06 42.57 -20.75
CA THR A 5 3.00 41.64 -21.15
C THR A 5 3.56 40.25 -21.45
N HIS A 6 4.75 40.17 -22.05
CA HIS A 6 5.44 38.91 -22.31
C HIS A 6 5.96 38.24 -21.01
N ALA A 7 6.53 39.02 -20.09
CA ALA A 7 6.94 38.48 -18.79
C ALA A 7 5.73 37.94 -18.00
N LEU A 8 4.60 38.63 -18.04
CA LEU A 8 3.35 38.20 -17.39
C LEU A 8 2.77 36.92 -18.01
N SER A 9 2.84 36.76 -19.34
CA SER A 9 2.34 35.56 -20.01
C SER A 9 3.20 34.34 -19.70
N VAL A 10 4.53 34.49 -19.66
CA VAL A 10 5.47 33.44 -19.25
C VAL A 10 5.18 33.02 -17.81
N LEU A 11 5.01 33.98 -16.90
CA LEU A 11 4.75 33.68 -15.49
C LEU A 11 3.42 32.94 -15.27
N LYS A 12 2.36 33.31 -16.00
CA LYS A 12 1.08 32.58 -15.98
C LYS A 12 1.20 31.15 -16.51
N LEU A 13 2.00 30.96 -17.56
CA LEU A 13 2.22 29.63 -18.14
C LEU A 13 3.05 28.75 -17.18
N SER A 14 4.10 29.31 -16.58
CA SER A 14 4.93 28.62 -15.59
C SER A 14 4.14 28.23 -14.34
N THR A 15 3.30 29.12 -13.81
CA THR A 15 2.44 28.82 -12.65
C THR A 15 1.42 27.71 -12.96
N GLY A 16 0.76 27.76 -14.12
CA GLY A 16 -0.15 26.68 -14.54
C GLY A 16 0.57 25.33 -14.73
N HIS A 17 1.84 25.34 -15.15
CA HIS A 17 2.65 24.12 -15.21
C HIS A 17 3.00 23.58 -13.82
N LEU A 18 3.34 24.45 -12.87
CA LEU A 18 3.62 24.05 -11.48
C LEU A 18 2.40 23.42 -10.82
N GLU A 19 1.22 24.04 -10.96
CA GLU A 19 -0.05 23.48 -10.44
C GLU A 19 -0.32 22.08 -11.01
N LYS A 20 -0.06 21.88 -12.31
CA LYS A 20 -0.21 20.58 -12.95
C LYS A 20 0.79 19.55 -12.42
N ILE A 21 2.04 19.96 -12.16
CA ILE A 21 3.06 19.08 -11.58
C ILE A 21 2.65 18.65 -10.16
N GLU A 22 2.22 19.59 -9.32
CA GLU A 22 1.73 19.29 -7.96
C GLU A 22 0.54 18.32 -8.00
N GLN A 23 -0.42 18.55 -8.89
CA GLN A 23 -1.55 17.64 -9.07
C GLN A 23 -1.10 16.22 -9.48
N LEU A 24 -0.15 16.11 -10.40
CA LEU A 24 0.39 14.82 -10.84
C LEU A 24 1.18 14.12 -9.72
N GLN A 25 1.97 14.86 -8.94
CA GLN A 25 2.69 14.34 -7.79
C GLN A 25 1.72 13.80 -6.73
N GLY A 26 0.66 14.55 -6.40
CA GLY A 26 -0.37 14.09 -5.46
C GLY A 26 -1.05 12.79 -5.92
N ARG A 27 -1.36 12.67 -7.23
CA ARG A 27 -1.92 11.43 -7.79
C ARG A 27 -0.93 10.27 -7.75
N MET A 28 0.35 10.52 -8.02
CA MET A 28 1.39 9.49 -7.97
C MET A 28 1.59 8.95 -6.55
N LEU A 29 1.56 9.83 -5.54
CA LEU A 29 1.62 9.44 -4.14
C LEU A 29 0.43 8.57 -3.75
N ALA A 30 -0.79 8.99 -4.08
CA ALA A 30 -2.00 8.21 -3.79
C ALA A 30 -1.98 6.81 -4.42
N LEU A 31 -1.53 6.71 -5.68
CA LEU A 31 -1.35 5.42 -6.35
C LEU A 31 -0.29 4.54 -5.68
N GLY A 32 0.82 5.15 -5.23
CA GLY A 32 1.86 4.45 -4.48
C GLY A 32 1.36 3.91 -3.14
N GLU A 33 0.59 4.71 -2.40
CA GLU A 33 -0.03 4.29 -1.13
C GLU A 33 -1.03 3.14 -1.34
N GLU A 34 -1.85 3.20 -2.38
CA GLU A 34 -2.78 2.12 -2.72
C GLU A 34 -2.04 0.82 -3.07
N GLN A 35 -0.98 0.91 -3.88
CA GLN A 35 -0.16 -0.25 -4.24
C GLN A 35 0.50 -0.87 -3.00
N LEU A 36 1.05 -0.07 -2.10
CA LEU A 36 1.65 -0.55 -0.85
C LEU A 36 0.62 -1.22 0.06
N GLU A 37 -0.60 -0.70 0.13
CA GLU A 37 -1.69 -1.32 0.89
C GLU A 37 -2.11 -2.67 0.29
N VAL A 38 -2.17 -2.79 -1.05
CA VAL A 38 -2.43 -4.06 -1.74
C VAL A 38 -1.33 -5.08 -1.44
N GLU A 39 -0.06 -4.69 -1.58
CA GLU A 39 1.09 -5.55 -1.28
C GLU A 39 1.10 -5.98 0.19
N ARG A 40 0.81 -5.06 1.12
CA ARG A 40 0.70 -5.38 2.54
C ARG A 40 -0.36 -6.44 2.80
N ARG A 41 -1.55 -6.30 2.21
CA ARG A 41 -2.64 -7.28 2.36
C ARG A 41 -2.28 -8.64 1.77
N GLN A 42 -1.59 -8.67 0.63
CA GLN A 42 -1.12 -9.92 0.02
C GLN A 42 -0.09 -10.61 0.92
N LEU A 43 0.87 -9.85 1.46
CA LEU A 43 1.86 -10.37 2.41
C LEU A 43 1.19 -10.93 3.68
N GLU A 44 0.27 -10.17 4.28
CA GLU A 44 -0.49 -10.61 5.46
C GLU A 44 -1.29 -11.91 5.19
N ALA A 45 -1.89 -12.03 4.01
CA ALA A 45 -2.60 -13.23 3.59
C ALA A 45 -1.64 -14.42 3.42
N GLN A 46 -0.50 -14.21 2.75
CA GLN A 46 0.53 -15.24 2.56
C GLN A 46 1.11 -15.72 3.90
N ASP A 47 1.42 -14.81 4.81
CA ASP A 47 1.91 -15.14 6.14
C ASP A 47 0.88 -15.97 6.92
N THR A 48 -0.39 -15.59 6.84
CA THR A 48 -1.47 -16.34 7.50
C THR A 48 -1.60 -17.75 6.93
N GLN A 49 -1.48 -17.91 5.60
CA GLN A 49 -1.44 -19.23 4.96
C GLN A 49 -0.23 -20.06 5.38
N ASN A 50 0.94 -19.44 5.51
CA ASN A 50 2.16 -20.11 5.95
C ASN A 50 2.03 -20.64 7.38
N VAL A 51 1.51 -19.81 8.30
CA VAL A 51 1.27 -20.25 9.69
C VAL A 51 0.24 -21.36 9.74
N LEU A 52 -0.86 -21.26 9.00
CA LEU A 52 -1.87 -22.32 8.88
C LEU A 52 -1.26 -23.64 8.41
N ALA A 53 -0.47 -23.62 7.33
CA ALA A 53 0.19 -24.80 6.79
C ALA A 53 1.14 -25.42 7.82
N TRP A 54 1.88 -24.60 8.56
CA TRP A 54 2.76 -25.07 9.63
C TRP A 54 1.98 -25.73 10.78
N LEU A 55 0.87 -25.14 11.23
CA LEU A 55 0.02 -25.73 12.28
C LEU A 55 -0.58 -27.06 11.81
N GLN A 56 -0.99 -27.16 10.54
CA GLN A 56 -1.49 -28.41 9.95
C GLN A 56 -0.41 -29.49 9.91
N LEU A 57 0.83 -29.14 9.56
CA LEU A 57 1.96 -30.07 9.59
C LEU A 57 2.26 -30.57 11.00
N GLN A 58 2.22 -29.70 12.01
CA GLN A 58 2.38 -30.11 13.41
C GLN A 58 1.31 -31.10 13.84
N GLN A 59 0.04 -30.80 13.54
CA GLN A 59 -1.08 -31.71 13.83
C GLN A 59 -0.92 -33.06 13.13
N ALA A 60 -0.51 -33.06 11.85
CA ALA A 60 -0.27 -34.28 11.09
C ALA A 60 0.87 -35.15 11.67
N GLN A 61 1.84 -34.51 12.33
CA GLN A 61 2.93 -35.18 13.04
C GLN A 61 2.55 -35.62 14.47
N GLY A 62 1.31 -35.39 14.90
CA GLY A 62 0.83 -35.72 16.24
C GLY A 62 1.24 -34.73 17.32
N HIS A 63 1.77 -33.56 16.94
CA HIS A 63 2.07 -32.48 17.88
C HIS A 63 0.83 -31.62 18.13
N ALA A 64 0.66 -31.19 19.38
CA ALA A 64 -0.32 -30.17 19.70
C ALA A 64 0.15 -28.82 19.11
N PRO A 65 -0.65 -28.15 18.27
CA PRO A 65 -0.30 -26.85 17.72
C PRO A 65 -0.22 -25.79 18.81
N ASP A 66 0.68 -24.82 18.64
CA ASP A 66 0.83 -23.70 19.58
C ASP A 66 -0.49 -22.88 19.64
N PRO A 67 -1.14 -22.78 20.82
CA PRO A 67 -2.41 -22.07 20.98
C PRO A 67 -2.30 -20.59 20.61
N THR A 68 -1.13 -19.97 20.80
CA THR A 68 -0.89 -18.56 20.46
C THR A 68 -0.99 -18.32 18.95
N LEU A 69 -0.43 -19.25 18.16
CA LEU A 69 -0.47 -19.19 16.71
C LEU A 69 -1.85 -19.54 16.15
N VAL A 70 -2.57 -20.46 16.81
CA VAL A 70 -3.97 -20.75 16.49
C VAL A 70 -4.84 -19.51 16.71
N ASP A 71 -4.70 -18.83 17.84
CA ASP A 71 -5.45 -17.60 18.15
C ASP A 71 -5.13 -16.46 17.17
N LEU A 72 -3.86 -16.30 16.80
CA LEU A 72 -3.43 -15.33 15.79
C LEU A 72 -4.16 -15.55 14.47
N VAL A 73 -4.13 -16.78 13.97
CA VAL A 73 -4.77 -17.16 12.70
C VAL A 73 -6.28 -16.99 12.77
N ARG A 74 -6.93 -17.41 13.87
CA ARG A 74 -8.37 -17.21 14.09
C ARG A 74 -8.77 -15.73 14.04
N ARG A 75 -8.02 -14.86 14.71
CA ARG A 75 -8.25 -13.40 14.67
C ARG A 75 -8.10 -12.84 13.26
N ARG A 76 -7.08 -13.27 12.51
CA ARG A 76 -6.85 -12.83 11.12
C ARG A 76 -7.94 -13.33 10.16
N LEU A 77 -8.45 -14.54 10.37
CA LEU A 77 -9.54 -15.12 9.57
C LEU A 77 -10.95 -14.69 10.04
N ARG A 78 -11.07 -14.09 11.23
CA ARG A 78 -12.34 -13.73 11.89
C ARG A 78 -13.25 -14.94 12.18
N ILE A 79 -12.66 -16.01 12.74
CA ILE A 79 -13.33 -17.28 13.09
C ILE A 79 -13.14 -17.57 14.58
#